data_AF-A0A534Z8R1-F1
#
_entry.id   AF-A0A534Z8R1-F1
#
_cell.length_a   1.000
_cell.length_b   1.000
_cell.length_c   1.000
_cell.angle_alpha   90.00
_cell.angle_beta   90.00
_cell.angle_gamma   90.00
#
_symmetry.space_group_name_H-M   'P 1'
#
loop_
_entity.id
_entity.type
_entity.pdbx_description
1 polymer ?
#
loop_
_entity_poly.entity_id
_entity_poly.type
_entity_poly.pdbx_seq_one_letter_code
_entity_poly.pdbx_strand_id
1 'polypeptide(L)'
;MTSVYLWIVLIHVASILLLLLMHGGVLAVTYAVREERRPERLAALLDLSARTFDSRRTFGRIFWLDLVIVVVSGVVLMVMGGFWRHVWPWASIVIFVAIMVAMTRYGSAPMTGLRRAAGLPYIVRKGMGKPEWMDAETANPQAIDSVLAAMSPGYLTAVGAGGFLILLWLMTFKPL
;
A
#
# COMPACT_ATOMS: atom_id res chain seq x y z
N MET A 1 33.05 1.70 -5.24
CA MET A 1 31.71 2.34 -5.15
C MET A 1 31.90 3.75 -4.61
N THR A 2 31.26 4.76 -5.20
CA THR A 2 31.40 6.15 -4.75
C THR A 2 30.61 6.40 -3.45
N SER A 3 31.02 7.40 -2.66
CA SER A 3 30.29 7.82 -1.44
C SER A 3 28.80 8.10 -1.74
N VAL A 4 28.52 8.73 -2.88
CA VAL A 4 27.16 9.04 -3.35
C VAL A 4 26.30 7.77 -3.54
N TYR A 5 26.87 6.70 -4.10
CA TYR A 5 26.15 5.45 -4.28
C TYR A 5 25.67 4.87 -2.95
N LEU A 6 26.53 4.86 -1.93
CA LEU A 6 26.19 4.36 -0.59
C LEU A 6 25.09 5.19 0.09
N TRP A 7 25.13 6.52 -0.06
CA TRP A 7 24.07 7.40 0.43
C TRP A 7 22.71 7.09 -0.21
N ILE A 8 22.68 6.80 -1.52
CA ILE A 8 21.44 6.46 -2.20
C ILE A 8 20.94 5.08 -1.76
N VAL A 9 21.83 4.10 -1.56
CA VAL A 9 21.46 2.80 -0.96
C VAL A 9 20.83 3.00 0.42
N LEU A 10 21.44 3.83 1.26
CA LEU A 10 20.90 4.14 2.59
C LEU A 10 19.51 4.78 2.49
N ILE A 11 19.33 5.78 1.62
CA ILE A 11 18.02 6.42 1.38
C ILE A 11 16.99 5.40 0.89
N HIS A 12 17.37 4.52 -0.03
CA HIS A 12 16.48 3.48 -0.56
C HIS A 12 16.05 2.51 0.54
N VAL A 13 16.99 2.00 1.35
CA VAL A 13 16.67 1.08 2.45
C VAL A 13 15.85 1.78 3.54
N ALA A 14 16.22 3.01 3.91
CA ALA A 14 15.48 3.78 4.91
C ALA A 14 14.03 4.08 4.46
N SER A 15 13.84 4.43 3.18
CA SER A 15 12.49 4.64 2.62
C SER A 15 11.69 3.34 2.56
N ILE A 16 12.30 2.21 2.22
CA ILE A 16 11.62 0.91 2.31
C ILE A 16 11.14 0.62 3.75
N LEU A 17 11.97 0.88 4.76
CA LEU A 17 11.58 0.70 6.17
C LEU A 17 10.44 1.63 6.58
N LEU A 18 10.47 2.89 6.14
CA LEU A 18 9.41 3.85 6.38
C LEU A 18 8.10 3.44 5.70
N LEU A 19 8.17 2.96 4.45
CA LEU A 19 7.04 2.43 3.70
C LEU A 19 6.41 1.25 4.44
N LEU A 20 7.23 0.29 4.90
CA LEU A 20 6.78 -0.86 5.68
C LEU A 20 6.13 -0.44 7.00
N LEU A 21 6.67 0.58 7.68
CA LEU A 21 6.10 1.09 8.93
C LEU A 21 4.73 1.74 8.71
N MET A 22 4.63 2.65 7.74
CA MET A 22 3.39 3.38 7.43
C MET A 22 2.32 2.43 6.87
N HIS A 23 2.72 1.48 6.03
CA HIS A 23 1.81 0.49 5.44
C HIS A 23 1.43 -0.63 6.43
N GLY A 24 2.35 -1.07 7.29
CA GLY A 24 2.12 -2.12 8.29
C GLY A 24 1.02 -1.75 9.30
N GLY A 25 0.89 -0.46 9.66
CA GLY A 25 -0.22 0.01 10.47
C GLY A 25 -1.60 -0.25 9.83
N VAL A 26 -1.69 -0.16 8.50
CA VAL A 26 -2.93 -0.44 7.74
C VAL A 26 -3.25 -1.94 7.77
N LEU A 27 -2.23 -2.80 7.79
CA LEU A 27 -2.45 -4.24 7.95
C LEU A 27 -3.14 -4.53 9.28
N ALA A 28 -2.63 -3.97 10.38
CA ALA A 28 -3.25 -4.12 11.70
C ALA A 28 -4.71 -3.62 11.72
N VAL A 29 -4.98 -2.47 11.10
CA VAL A 29 -6.35 -1.95 10.95
C VAL A 29 -7.23 -2.91 10.14
N THR A 30 -6.70 -3.52 9.08
CA THR A 30 -7.47 -4.45 8.23
C THR A 30 -7.90 -5.70 9.00
N TYR A 31 -7.04 -6.24 9.86
CA TYR A 31 -7.40 -7.35 10.75
C TYR A 31 -8.39 -6.90 11.83
N ALA A 32 -8.16 -5.76 12.47
CA ALA A 32 -9.06 -5.23 13.51
C ALA A 32 -10.47 -4.96 12.97
N VAL A 33 -10.58 -4.40 11.76
CA VAL A 33 -11.85 -4.14 11.06
C VAL A 33 -12.63 -5.43 10.82
N ARG A 34 -11.95 -6.54 10.50
CA ARG A 34 -12.60 -7.83 10.25
C ARG A 34 -13.28 -8.41 11.50
N GLU A 35 -12.74 -8.09 12.68
CA GLU A 35 -13.23 -8.58 13.96
C GLU A 35 -14.22 -7.62 14.62
N GLU A 36 -14.19 -6.33 14.26
CA GLU A 36 -15.04 -5.32 14.86
C GLU A 36 -16.47 -5.36 14.32
N ARG A 37 -17.45 -5.19 15.22
CA ARG A 37 -18.89 -5.14 14.89
C ARG A 37 -19.56 -3.88 15.42
N ARG A 38 -18.91 -3.15 16.33
CA ARG A 38 -19.42 -1.88 16.86
C ARG A 38 -19.22 -0.79 15.82
N PRO A 39 -20.30 -0.10 15.37
CA PRO A 39 -20.23 0.84 14.26
C PRO A 39 -19.30 2.02 14.53
N GLU A 40 -19.28 2.52 15.78
CA GLU A 40 -18.41 3.63 16.19
C GLU A 40 -16.92 3.26 16.10
N ARG A 41 -16.55 2.07 16.55
CA ARG A 41 -15.16 1.57 16.50
C ARG A 41 -14.74 1.26 15.07
N LEU A 42 -15.65 0.65 14.30
CA LEU A 42 -15.46 0.41 12.88
C LEU A 42 -15.19 1.73 12.14
N ALA A 43 -16.01 2.76 12.39
CA ALA A 43 -15.84 4.08 11.79
C ALA A 43 -14.49 4.72 12.15
N ALA A 44 -14.06 4.61 13.41
CA ALA A 44 -12.75 5.11 13.84
C ALA A 44 -11.58 4.41 13.14
N LEU A 45 -11.64 3.08 13.02
CA LEU A 45 -10.63 2.29 12.30
C LEU A 45 -10.59 2.65 10.81
N LEU A 46 -11.76 2.78 10.18
CA LEU A 46 -11.89 3.19 8.79
C LEU A 46 -11.35 4.60 8.55
N ASP A 47 -11.59 5.54 9.46
CA ASP A 47 -11.07 6.91 9.38
C ASP A 47 -9.56 6.95 9.53
N LEU A 48 -9.01 6.17 10.46
CA LEU A 48 -7.56 6.01 10.60
C LEU A 48 -6.94 5.47 9.31
N SER A 49 -7.51 4.42 8.72
CA SER A 49 -7.06 3.86 7.44
C SER A 49 -7.06 4.91 6.32
N ALA A 50 -8.15 5.69 6.20
CA ALA A 50 -8.26 6.73 5.18
C ALA A 50 -7.21 7.84 5.35
N ARG A 51 -6.93 8.27 6.59
CA ARG A 51 -5.91 9.28 6.88
C ARG A 51 -4.50 8.86 6.49
N THR A 52 -4.20 7.56 6.50
CA THR A 52 -2.91 7.01 6.06
C THR A 52 -2.69 7.16 4.56
N PHE A 53 -3.75 7.17 3.74
CA PHE A 53 -3.63 7.25 2.27
C PHE A 53 -4.10 8.57 1.67
N ASP A 54 -4.85 9.39 2.42
CA ASP A 54 -5.30 10.71 1.98
C ASP A 54 -4.12 11.68 1.84
N SER A 55 -3.76 12.00 0.60
CA SER A 55 -2.66 12.91 0.27
C SER A 55 -2.88 14.35 0.73
N ARG A 56 -4.09 14.72 1.19
CA ARG A 56 -4.35 16.03 1.81
C ARG A 56 -3.89 16.07 3.27
N ARG A 57 -3.70 14.90 3.90
CA ARG A 57 -3.30 14.75 5.31
C ARG A 57 -1.80 14.51 5.43
N THR A 58 -1.25 14.82 6.59
CA THR A 58 0.19 14.68 6.86
C THR A 58 0.69 13.25 6.63
N PHE A 59 0.01 12.23 7.18
CA PHE A 59 0.38 10.83 7.01
C PHE A 59 0.33 10.38 5.54
N GLY A 60 -0.76 10.68 4.83
CA GLY A 60 -0.85 10.35 3.41
C GLY A 60 0.19 11.05 2.54
N ARG A 61 0.52 12.32 2.80
CA ARG A 61 1.64 12.99 2.09
C ARG A 61 2.96 12.27 2.30
N ILE A 62 3.25 11.88 3.55
CA ILE A 62 4.49 11.14 3.87
C ILE A 62 4.50 9.82 3.12
N PHE A 63 3.42 9.04 3.16
CA PHE A 63 3.32 7.77 2.44
C PHE A 63 3.55 7.92 0.93
N TRP A 64 2.86 8.87 0.29
CA TRP A 64 2.99 9.07 -1.16
C TRP A 64 4.37 9.61 -1.57
N LEU A 65 4.95 10.51 -0.77
CA LEU A 65 6.31 11.01 -1.01
C LEU A 65 7.35 9.90 -0.84
N ASP A 66 7.24 9.12 0.22
CA ASP A 66 8.14 8.01 0.51
C ASP A 66 8.06 6.92 -0.57
N LEU A 67 6.87 6.59 -1.06
CA LEU A 67 6.68 5.69 -2.20
C LEU A 67 7.43 6.18 -3.45
N VAL A 68 7.39 7.49 -3.73
CA VAL A 68 8.16 8.09 -4.84
C VAL A 68 9.66 7.96 -4.57
N ILE A 69 10.11 8.20 -3.34
CA ILE A 69 11.52 8.05 -2.96
C ILE A 69 12.00 6.62 -3.17
N VAL A 70 11.24 5.60 -2.74
CA VAL A 70 11.57 4.18 -2.95
C VAL A 70 11.76 3.88 -4.43
N VAL A 71 10.80 4.28 -5.28
CA VAL A 71 10.84 4.01 -6.71
C VAL A 71 12.01 4.75 -7.38
N VAL A 72 12.13 6.06 -7.16
CA VAL A 72 13.16 6.88 -7.80
C VAL A 72 14.56 6.44 -7.37
N SER A 73 14.79 6.22 -6.07
CA SER A 73 16.09 5.75 -5.58
C SER A 73 16.45 4.37 -6.14
N GLY A 74 15.49 3.46 -6.28
CA GLY A 74 15.70 2.16 -6.92
C GLY A 74 16.13 2.28 -8.39
N VAL A 75 15.45 3.14 -9.18
CA VAL A 75 15.83 3.40 -10.58
C VAL A 75 17.21 4.04 -10.67
N VAL A 76 17.51 5.02 -9.81
CA VAL A 76 18.83 5.66 -9.78
C VAL A 76 19.94 4.64 -9.47
N LEU A 77 19.73 3.73 -8.51
CA LEU A 77 20.68 2.65 -8.19
C LEU A 77 20.86 1.67 -9.35
N MET A 78 19.79 1.35 -10.08
CA MET A 78 19.87 0.52 -11.28
C MET A 78 20.76 1.16 -12.35
N VAL A 79 20.60 2.46 -12.59
CA VAL A 79 21.39 3.22 -13.58
C VAL A 79 22.85 3.36 -13.11
N MET A 80 23.07 3.82 -11.87
CA MET A 80 24.43 4.02 -11.32
C MET A 80 25.22 2.72 -11.19
N GLY A 81 24.55 1.61 -10.91
CA GLY A 81 25.15 0.29 -10.83
C GLY A 81 25.42 -0.36 -12.19
N GLY A 82 24.96 0.25 -13.29
CA GLY A 82 25.10 -0.33 -14.63
C GLY A 82 24.24 -1.58 -14.84
N PHE A 83 23.19 -1.78 -14.02
CA PHE A 83 22.42 -3.02 -13.98
C PHE A 83 21.31 -3.12 -15.05
N TRP A 84 21.28 -2.19 -16.00
CA TRP A 84 20.22 -2.07 -17.01
C TRP A 84 20.01 -3.32 -17.86
N ARG A 85 21.10 -4.06 -18.14
CA ARG A 85 21.08 -5.26 -19.00
C ARG A 85 20.73 -6.54 -18.25
N HIS A 86 20.61 -6.47 -16.93
CA HIS A 86 20.32 -7.63 -16.11
C HIS A 86 18.84 -7.78 -15.84
N VAL A 87 18.39 -8.99 -15.52
CA VAL A 87 16.96 -9.30 -15.47
C VAL A 87 16.35 -8.98 -14.11
N TRP A 88 17.11 -9.16 -13.01
CA TRP A 88 16.56 -8.99 -11.65
C TRP A 88 16.00 -7.57 -11.35
N PRO A 89 16.55 -6.44 -11.84
CA PRO A 89 15.97 -5.12 -11.57
C PRO A 89 14.60 -4.97 -12.24
N TRP A 90 14.49 -5.42 -13.49
CA TRP A 90 13.22 -5.42 -14.23
C TRP A 90 12.19 -6.33 -13.59
N ALA A 91 12.59 -7.54 -13.21
CA ALA A 91 11.73 -8.47 -12.48
C ALA A 91 11.20 -7.84 -11.18
N SER A 92 12.06 -7.11 -10.46
CA SER A 92 11.69 -6.40 -9.24
C SER A 92 10.66 -5.30 -9.49
N ILE A 93 10.83 -4.51 -10.54
CA ILE A 93 9.85 -3.47 -10.93
C ILE A 93 8.50 -4.12 -11.27
N VAL A 94 8.49 -5.18 -12.07
CA VAL A 94 7.27 -5.89 -12.45
C VAL A 94 6.55 -6.45 -11.23
N ILE A 95 7.29 -7.11 -10.33
CA ILE A 95 6.73 -7.67 -9.09
C ILE A 95 6.19 -6.57 -8.19
N PHE A 96 6.92 -5.46 -8.03
CA PHE A 96 6.47 -4.31 -7.25
C PHE A 96 5.15 -3.74 -7.79
N VAL A 97 5.04 -3.54 -9.11
CA VAL A 97 3.80 -3.08 -9.76
C VAL A 97 2.67 -4.10 -9.57
N ALA A 98 2.95 -5.40 -9.71
CA ALA A 98 1.95 -6.46 -9.49
C ALA A 98 1.42 -6.45 -8.04
N ILE A 99 2.30 -6.28 -7.05
CA ILE A 99 1.94 -6.12 -5.63
C ILE A 99 1.05 -4.89 -5.46
N MET A 100 1.41 -3.74 -6.02
CA MET A 100 0.61 -2.52 -5.93
C MET A 100 -0.79 -2.69 -6.51
N VAL A 101 -0.92 -3.33 -7.68
CA VAL A 101 -2.21 -3.61 -8.32
C VAL A 101 -3.05 -4.55 -7.46
N ALA A 102 -2.45 -5.63 -6.96
CA ALA A 102 -3.12 -6.58 -6.08
C ALA A 102 -3.61 -5.90 -4.79
N MET A 103 -2.75 -5.14 -4.12
CA MET A 103 -3.08 -4.38 -2.90
C MET A 103 -4.20 -3.37 -3.13
N THR A 104 -4.19 -2.66 -4.26
CA THR A 104 -5.24 -1.68 -4.58
C THR A 104 -6.59 -2.38 -4.79
N ARG A 105 -6.60 -3.50 -5.51
CA ARG A 105 -7.82 -4.23 -5.83
C ARG A 105 -8.41 -4.95 -4.63
N TYR A 106 -7.58 -5.59 -3.82
CA TYR A 106 -8.03 -6.45 -2.73
C TYR A 106 -7.99 -5.77 -1.35
N GLY A 107 -7.29 -4.64 -1.21
CA GLY A 107 -7.23 -3.84 0.01
C GLY A 107 -8.09 -2.59 -0.08
N SER A 108 -7.80 -1.69 -1.03
CA SER A 108 -8.49 -0.39 -1.11
C SER A 108 -9.97 -0.54 -1.48
N ALA A 109 -10.32 -1.42 -2.43
CA ALA A 109 -11.72 -1.53 -2.86
C ALA A 109 -12.67 -2.05 -1.76
N PRO A 110 -12.34 -3.11 -1.00
CA PRO A 110 -13.16 -3.51 0.15
C PRO A 110 -13.22 -2.44 1.24
N MET A 111 -12.12 -1.72 1.51
CA MET A 111 -12.11 -0.64 2.51
C MET A 111 -13.03 0.52 2.12
N THR A 112 -13.02 0.93 0.85
CA THR A 112 -13.96 1.91 0.30
C THR A 112 -15.41 1.40 0.40
N GLY A 113 -15.65 0.13 0.05
CA GLY A 113 -16.97 -0.48 0.14
C GLY A 113 -17.50 -0.49 1.58
N LEU A 114 -16.62 -0.76 2.54
CA LEU A 114 -16.95 -0.77 3.96
C LEU A 114 -17.26 0.65 4.49
N ARG A 115 -16.50 1.67 4.07
CA ARG A 115 -16.80 3.07 4.38
C ARG A 115 -18.17 3.48 3.84
N ARG A 116 -18.46 3.12 2.59
CA ARG A 116 -19.76 3.37 1.97
C ARG A 116 -20.90 2.70 2.74
N ALA A 117 -20.75 1.41 3.07
CA ALA A 117 -21.75 0.65 3.82
C ALA A 117 -21.94 1.17 5.26
N ALA A 118 -20.89 1.70 5.88
CA ALA A 118 -20.95 2.34 7.20
C ALA A 118 -21.53 3.75 7.18
N GLY A 119 -21.90 4.29 6.01
CA GLY A 119 -22.40 5.66 5.87
C GLY A 119 -21.34 6.73 6.14
N LEU A 120 -20.09 6.46 5.77
CA LEU A 120 -18.97 7.39 5.89
C LEU A 120 -18.60 7.97 4.52
N PRO A 121 -18.05 9.20 4.46
CA PRO A 121 -17.46 9.73 3.24
C PRO A 121 -16.39 8.78 2.70
N TYR A 122 -16.39 8.52 1.39
CA TYR A 122 -15.55 7.49 0.79
C TYR A 122 -14.90 7.97 -0.50
N ILE A 123 -13.79 7.32 -0.90
CA ILE A 123 -13.03 7.71 -2.08
C ILE A 123 -13.32 6.72 -3.21
N VAL A 124 -13.73 7.25 -4.36
CA VAL A 124 -13.90 6.46 -5.59
C VAL A 124 -12.86 6.88 -6.61
N ARG A 125 -12.31 5.91 -7.33
CA ARG A 125 -11.48 6.14 -8.51
C ARG A 125 -12.17 5.56 -9.74
N LYS A 126 -12.63 6.43 -10.64
CA LYS A 126 -13.21 6.01 -11.93
C LYS A 126 -12.10 5.87 -12.97
N GLY A 127 -11.73 4.63 -13.31
CA GLY A 127 -10.68 4.34 -14.29
C GLY A 127 -9.31 4.92 -13.91
N MET A 128 -8.61 5.53 -14.87
CA MET A 128 -7.36 6.26 -14.61
C MET A 128 -7.55 7.68 -14.02
N GLY A 129 -8.79 8.09 -13.76
CA GLY A 129 -9.12 9.42 -13.23
C GLY A 129 -8.55 9.68 -11.83
N LYS A 130 -8.65 10.95 -11.40
CA LYS A 130 -8.27 11.37 -10.05
C LYS A 130 -9.24 10.75 -9.03
N PRO A 131 -8.74 10.35 -7.84
CA PRO A 131 -9.62 9.93 -6.76
C PRO A 131 -10.52 11.09 -6.31
N GLU A 132 -11.81 10.81 -6.17
CA GLU A 132 -12.86 11.76 -5.81
C GLU A 132 -13.50 11.36 -4.47
N TRP A 133 -13.74 12.34 -3.61
CA TRP A 133 -14.45 12.14 -2.36
C TRP A 133 -15.95 12.21 -2.61
N MET A 134 -16.65 11.19 -2.17
CA MET A 134 -18.10 11.08 -2.19
C MET A 134 -18.64 11.33 -0.79
N ASP A 135 -19.80 11.97 -0.71
CA ASP A 135 -20.50 12.20 0.55
C ASP A 135 -21.02 10.89 1.16
N ALA A 136 -21.38 10.96 2.45
CA ALA A 136 -21.93 9.82 3.17
C ALA A 136 -23.29 9.39 2.58
N GLU A 137 -23.42 8.09 2.34
CA GLU A 137 -24.70 7.45 2.00
C GLU A 137 -25.39 6.92 3.28
N THR A 138 -26.65 6.51 3.16
CA THR A 138 -27.35 5.85 4.27
C THR A 138 -26.63 4.55 4.65
N ALA A 139 -26.34 4.37 5.94
CA ALA A 139 -25.68 3.16 6.44
C ALA A 139 -26.52 1.91 6.12
N ASN A 140 -25.86 0.87 5.63
CA ASN A 140 -26.45 -0.42 5.29
C ASN A 140 -25.69 -1.54 6.04
N PRO A 141 -26.20 -1.97 7.21
CA PRO A 141 -25.57 -3.03 8.00
C PRO A 141 -25.40 -4.37 7.26
N GLN A 142 -26.33 -4.73 6.38
CA GLN A 142 -26.24 -5.97 5.60
C GLN A 142 -25.10 -5.92 4.57
N ALA A 143 -24.82 -4.72 4.02
CA ALA A 143 -23.68 -4.51 3.14
C ALA A 143 -22.34 -4.58 3.89
N ILE A 144 -22.31 -4.22 5.18
CA ILE A 144 -21.09 -4.33 6.01
C ILE A 144 -20.67 -5.80 6.12
N ASP A 145 -21.58 -6.69 6.52
CA ASP A 145 -21.26 -8.11 6.70
C ASP A 145 -20.80 -8.79 5.41
N SER A 146 -21.44 -8.47 4.28
CA SER A 146 -21.03 -9.01 2.97
C SER A 146 -19.64 -8.53 2.53
N VAL A 147 -19.30 -7.26 2.77
CA VAL A 147 -17.96 -6.73 2.50
C VAL A 147 -16.91 -7.34 3.42
N LEU A 148 -17.20 -7.49 4.71
CA LEU A 148 -16.29 -8.12 5.67
C LEU A 148 -16.05 -9.61 5.33
N ALA A 149 -17.06 -10.33 4.85
CA ALA A 149 -16.91 -11.71 4.39
C ALA A 149 -16.02 -11.83 3.15
N ALA A 150 -16.06 -10.83 2.26
CA ALA A 150 -15.22 -10.77 1.06
C ALA A 150 -13.77 -10.33 1.34
N MET A 151 -13.49 -9.71 2.50
CA MET A 151 -12.13 -9.32 2.88
C MET A 151 -11.29 -10.55 3.23
N SER A 152 -10.10 -10.63 2.64
CA SER A 152 -9.10 -11.65 2.93
C SER A 152 -7.80 -11.01 3.44
N PRO A 153 -7.72 -10.62 4.74
CA PRO A 153 -6.50 -10.05 5.30
C PRO A 153 -5.28 -10.96 5.13
N GLY A 154 -5.47 -12.29 5.21
CA GLY A 154 -4.40 -13.26 4.98
C GLY A 154 -3.82 -13.21 3.57
N TYR A 155 -4.66 -13.01 2.55
CA TYR A 155 -4.19 -12.84 1.17
C TYR A 155 -3.37 -11.55 1.03
N LEU A 156 -3.84 -10.45 1.62
CA LEU A 156 -3.08 -9.19 1.63
C LEU A 156 -1.74 -9.34 2.36
N THR A 157 -1.71 -10.01 3.52
CA THR A 157 -0.45 -10.32 4.21
C THR A 157 0.48 -11.15 3.34
N ALA A 158 -0.03 -12.18 2.66
CA ALA A 158 0.77 -13.03 1.78
C ALA A 158 1.34 -12.23 0.59
N VAL A 159 0.53 -11.38 -0.05
CA VAL A 159 0.97 -10.52 -1.16
C VAL A 159 1.99 -9.49 -0.68
N GLY A 160 1.74 -8.83 0.44
CA GLY A 160 2.60 -7.79 0.98
C GLY A 160 3.93 -8.35 1.50
N ALA A 161 3.87 -9.24 2.49
CA ALA A 161 5.07 -9.82 3.11
C ALA A 161 5.79 -10.78 2.15
N GLY A 162 5.06 -11.67 1.48
CA GLY A 162 5.64 -12.61 0.52
C GLY A 162 6.24 -11.89 -0.69
N GLY A 163 5.52 -10.91 -1.25
CA GLY A 163 6.03 -10.07 -2.33
C GLY A 163 7.28 -9.28 -1.92
N PHE A 164 7.28 -8.71 -0.71
CA PHE A 164 8.46 -8.04 -0.16
C PHE A 164 9.67 -8.98 -0.01
N LEU A 165 9.47 -10.20 0.51
CA LEU A 165 10.55 -11.18 0.64
C LEU A 165 11.15 -11.57 -0.72
N ILE A 166 10.33 -11.69 -1.76
CA ILE A 166 10.80 -11.94 -3.13
C ILE A 166 11.63 -10.75 -3.64
N LEU A 167 11.16 -9.52 -3.44
CA LEU A 167 11.91 -8.32 -3.83
C LEU A 167 13.25 -8.22 -3.08
N LEU A 168 13.24 -8.49 -1.77
CA LEU A 168 14.45 -8.53 -0.96
C LEU A 168 15.44 -9.57 -1.50
N TRP A 169 14.96 -10.79 -1.77
CA TRP A 169 15.78 -11.86 -2.34
C TRP A 169 16.39 -11.46 -3.69
N LEU A 170 15.60 -10.87 -4.60
CA LEU A 170 16.07 -10.40 -5.90
C LEU A 170 17.18 -9.35 -5.76
N MET A 171 17.04 -8.41 -4.82
CA MET A 171 18.01 -7.33 -4.61
C MET A 171 19.28 -7.77 -3.87
N THR A 172 19.16 -8.75 -2.97
CA THR A 172 20.30 -9.28 -2.22
C THR A 172 21.13 -10.23 -3.07
N PHE A 173 20.50 -11.22 -3.70
CA PHE A 173 21.22 -12.30 -4.37
C PHE A 173 21.48 -12.03 -5.85
N LYS A 174 20.72 -11.11 -6.48
CA LYS A 174 20.87 -10.72 -7.89
C LYS A 174 21.02 -11.94 -8.83
N PRO A 175 20.09 -12.91 -8.77
CA PRO A 175 20.31 -14.26 -9.27
C PRO A 175 20.35 -14.40 -10.81
N LEU A 176 20.32 -13.30 -11.59
CA LEU A 176 20.12 -13.29 -13.06
C LEU A 176 20.83 -12.13 -13.79
#